data_AF-A0A938FX67-F1
#
_entry.id   AF-A0A938FX67-F1
#
_cell.length_a   1.000
_cell.length_b   1.000
_cell.length_c   1.000
_cell.angle_alpha   90.00
_cell.angle_beta   90.00
_cell.angle_gamma   90.00
#
_symmetry.space_group_name_H-M   'P 1'
#
loop_
_entity.id
_entity.type
_entity.pdbx_description
1 polymer ?
#
loop_
_entity_poly.entity_id
_entity_poly.type
_entity_poly.pdbx_seq_one_letter_code
_entity_poly.pdbx_strand_id
1 'polypeptide(L)'
;MRAVRRGLGSALAVFLLLLLLPASLLAHMMSMSTGDLTVEGARAHYVLRMPDYEIAHVKDPERSLFEHLRFTGGGGPARLAAHACRSAPAEGSYICEADYEFPGEVDL
;
A
#
# COMPACT_ATOMS: atom_id res chain seq x y z
N MET A 1 -15.37 -58.59 -9.58
CA MET A 1 -15.80 -57.36 -8.86
C MET A 1 -14.62 -56.39 -8.70
N ARG A 2 -14.30 -55.54 -9.70
CA ARG A 2 -13.22 -54.52 -9.60
C ARG A 2 -13.60 -53.13 -10.11
N ALA A 3 -14.84 -52.93 -10.58
CA ALA A 3 -15.26 -51.68 -11.23
C ALA A 3 -15.72 -50.58 -10.24
N VAL A 4 -16.12 -50.93 -9.00
CA VAL A 4 -16.79 -49.98 -8.09
C VAL A 4 -15.85 -49.14 -7.22
N ARG A 5 -14.55 -49.47 -7.15
CA ARG A 5 -13.56 -48.70 -6.37
C ARG A 5 -13.04 -47.45 -7.08
N ARG A 6 -13.09 -47.40 -8.42
CA ARG A 6 -12.61 -46.26 -9.21
C ARG A 6 -13.53 -45.03 -9.14
N GLY A 7 -14.84 -45.22 -8.99
CA GLY A 7 -15.81 -44.11 -8.93
C GLY A 7 -15.83 -43.37 -7.59
N LEU A 8 -15.70 -44.08 -6.47
CA LEU A 8 -15.80 -43.50 -5.13
C LEU A 8 -14.58 -42.63 -4.77
N GLY A 9 -13.37 -43.07 -5.14
CA GLY A 9 -12.14 -42.29 -4.94
C GLY A 9 -12.09 -41.05 -5.83
N SER A 10 -12.64 -41.14 -7.04
CA SER A 10 -12.72 -40.00 -7.96
C SER A 10 -13.73 -38.95 -7.48
N ALA A 11 -14.90 -39.38 -6.99
CA ALA A 11 -15.91 -38.47 -6.43
C ALA A 11 -15.41 -37.76 -5.16
N LEU A 12 -14.71 -38.48 -4.27
CA LEU A 12 -14.10 -37.89 -3.07
C LEU A 12 -12.99 -36.90 -3.42
N ALA A 13 -12.15 -37.22 -4.42
CA ALA A 13 -11.10 -36.33 -4.88
C ALA A 13 -11.64 -35.03 -5.52
N VAL A 14 -12.70 -35.14 -6.34
CA VAL A 14 -13.38 -33.98 -6.93
C VAL A 14 -14.04 -33.12 -5.86
N PHE A 15 -14.66 -33.73 -4.85
CA PHE A 15 -15.26 -33.02 -3.72
C PHE A 15 -14.21 -32.26 -2.89
N LEU A 16 -13.06 -32.89 -2.60
CA LEU A 16 -11.93 -32.22 -1.94
C LEU A 16 -11.37 -31.07 -2.78
N LEU A 17 -11.25 -31.24 -4.11
CA LEU A 17 -10.78 -30.19 -5.00
C LEU A 17 -11.74 -28.98 -4.99
N LEU A 18 -13.05 -29.23 -5.03
CA LEU A 18 -14.10 -28.20 -4.95
C LEU A 18 -14.08 -27.45 -3.62
N LEU A 19 -13.73 -28.12 -2.51
CA LEU A 19 -13.57 -27.49 -1.20
C LEU A 19 -12.32 -26.59 -1.09
N LEU A 20 -11.30 -26.82 -1.91
CA LEU A 20 -10.07 -26.02 -1.96
C LEU A 20 -10.17 -24.78 -2.86
N LEU A 21 -11.09 -24.79 -3.84
CA LEU A 21 -11.35 -23.66 -4.76
C LEU A 21 -11.69 -22.32 -4.08
N PRO A 22 -12.48 -22.22 -2.99
CA PRO A 22 -12.79 -20.93 -2.37
C PRO A 22 -11.61 -20.29 -1.61
N ALA A 23 -10.52 -21.02 -1.36
CA ALA A 23 -9.39 -20.48 -0.60
C ALA A 23 -8.64 -19.35 -1.34
N SER A 24 -8.62 -19.37 -2.68
CA SER A 24 -7.99 -18.30 -3.48
C SER A 24 -8.82 -17.02 -3.52
N LEU A 25 -10.14 -17.11 -3.30
CA LEU A 25 -11.04 -15.95 -3.21
C LEU A 25 -10.91 -15.19 -1.88
N LEU A 26 -10.27 -15.77 -0.86
CA LEU A 26 -9.97 -15.08 0.41
C LEU A 26 -8.61 -14.35 0.38
N ALA A 27 -7.77 -14.60 -0.63
CA ALA A 27 -6.48 -13.96 -0.81
C ALA A 27 -6.59 -12.71 -1.71
N HIS A 28 -7.54 -11.83 -1.42
CA HIS A 28 -7.53 -10.49 -2.03
C HIS A 28 -6.37 -9.70 -1.40
N MET A 29 -5.17 -9.87 -1.94
CA MET A 29 -4.06 -8.96 -1.69
C MET A 29 -4.44 -7.59 -2.23
N MET A 30 -4.84 -6.70 -1.32
CA MET A 30 -4.96 -5.29 -1.60
C MET A 30 -3.57 -4.68 -1.37
N SER A 31 -2.94 -4.12 -2.41
CA SER A 31 -1.89 -3.14 -2.16
C SER A 31 -2.54 -1.93 -1.50
N MET A 32 -2.25 -1.74 -0.23
CA MET A 32 -2.74 -0.61 0.53
C MET A 32 -1.52 0.18 0.98
N SER A 33 -1.13 1.16 0.17
CA SER A 33 -0.30 2.25 0.67
C SER A 33 -1.14 3.10 1.61
N THR A 34 -0.57 3.45 2.76
CA THR A 34 -1.24 4.27 3.76
C THR A 34 -0.48 5.58 3.92
N GLY A 35 -1.19 6.69 3.80
CA GLY A 35 -0.65 8.02 3.98
C GLY A 35 -1.31 8.71 5.17
N ASP A 36 -0.52 9.18 6.12
CA ASP A 36 -0.95 9.98 7.26
C ASP A 36 -0.45 11.41 7.09
N LEU A 37 -1.33 12.40 7.25
CA LEU A 37 -1.00 13.82 7.19
C LEU A 37 -1.42 14.48 8.49
N THR A 38 -0.46 15.04 9.22
CA THR A 38 -0.69 15.84 10.41
C THR A 38 -0.42 17.30 10.09
N VAL A 39 -1.33 18.21 10.44
CA VAL A 39 -1.20 19.65 10.14
C VAL A 39 -1.19 20.44 11.44
N GLU A 40 -0.20 21.31 11.59
CA GLU A 40 -0.01 22.19 12.74
C GLU A 40 0.20 23.63 12.24
N GLY A 41 -0.88 24.44 12.30
CA GLY A 41 -0.89 25.80 11.77
C GLY A 41 -0.65 25.81 10.26
N ALA A 42 0.51 26.33 9.84
CA ALA A 42 0.92 26.38 8.43
C ALA A 42 1.87 25.23 8.04
N ARG A 43 2.22 24.31 8.94
CA ARG A 43 3.10 23.17 8.62
C ARG A 43 2.31 21.87 8.52
N ALA A 44 2.73 21.01 7.61
CA ALA A 44 2.21 19.66 7.45
C ALA A 44 3.36 18.66 7.56
N HIS A 45 3.15 17.60 8.33
CA HIS A 45 4.01 16.41 8.36
C HIS A 45 3.27 15.25 7.71
N TYR A 46 3.84 14.70 6.65
CA TYR A 46 3.27 13.62 5.86
C TYR A 46 4.12 12.36 5.99
N VAL A 47 3.48 11.23 6.26
CA VAL A 47 4.10 9.91 6.33
C VAL A 47 3.39 8.97 5.36
N LEU A 48 4.10 8.50 4.35
CA LEU A 48 3.62 7.52 3.39
C LEU A 48 4.33 6.19 3.63
N ARG A 49 3.53 5.13 3.82
CA ARG A 49 4.01 3.75 3.94
C ARG A 49 3.52 2.97 2.74
N MET A 50 4.44 2.37 2.02
CA MET A 50 4.13 1.54 0.86
C MET A 50 4.74 0.16 1.05
N PRO A 51 4.07 -0.91 0.64
CA PRO A 51 4.69 -2.23 0.59
C PRO A 51 5.93 -2.25 -0.32
N ASP A 52 6.99 -2.94 0.11
CA ASP A 52 8.27 -2.97 -0.63
C ASP A 52 8.12 -3.49 -2.07
N TYR A 53 7.17 -4.41 -2.31
CA TYR A 53 6.92 -4.98 -3.63
C TYR A 53 6.36 -3.97 -4.66
N GLU A 54 5.70 -2.90 -4.19
CA GLU A 54 5.20 -1.84 -5.07
C GLU A 54 6.35 -0.99 -5.60
N ILE A 55 7.38 -0.78 -4.78
CA ILE A 55 8.48 0.14 -5.04
C ILE A 55 9.63 -0.53 -5.78
N ALA A 56 9.73 -1.87 -5.68
CA ALA A 56 10.74 -2.68 -6.34
C ALA A 56 10.85 -2.46 -7.87
N HIS A 57 9.79 -2.00 -8.51
CA HIS A 57 9.73 -1.77 -9.96
C HIS A 57 9.69 -0.28 -10.34
N VAL A 58 9.68 0.62 -9.36
CA VAL A 58 9.66 2.06 -9.58
C VAL A 58 11.09 2.56 -9.62
N LYS A 59 11.46 3.19 -10.74
CA LYS A 59 12.76 3.84 -10.87
C LYS A 59 12.76 5.13 -10.05
N ASP A 60 13.79 5.33 -9.23
CA ASP A 60 13.99 6.53 -8.39
C ASP A 60 12.74 6.91 -7.58
N PRO A 61 12.23 6.00 -6.71
CA PRO A 61 10.90 6.09 -6.14
C PRO A 61 10.67 7.35 -5.31
N GLU A 62 11.65 7.73 -4.48
CA GLU A 62 11.58 8.95 -3.67
C GLU A 62 11.32 10.19 -4.51
N ARG A 63 12.09 10.36 -5.60
CA ARG A 63 11.91 11.49 -6.51
C ARG A 63 10.53 11.45 -7.18
N SER A 64 10.14 10.30 -7.72
CA SER A 64 8.86 10.17 -8.42
C SER A 64 7.66 10.42 -7.51
N LEU A 65 7.72 10.05 -6.23
CA LEU A 65 6.64 10.31 -5.28
C LEU A 65 6.47 11.81 -5.04
N PHE A 66 7.54 12.51 -4.65
CA PHE A 66 7.44 13.92 -4.27
C PHE A 66 7.27 14.89 -5.46
N GLU A 67 7.49 14.42 -6.69
CA GLU A 67 7.05 15.14 -7.89
C GLU A 67 5.52 15.23 -7.98
N HIS A 68 4.80 14.19 -7.51
CA HIS A 68 3.34 14.05 -7.64
C HIS A 68 2.56 14.31 -6.34
N LEU A 69 3.19 14.19 -5.17
CA LEU A 69 2.57 14.50 -3.87
C LEU A 69 2.53 16.01 -3.64
N ARG A 70 1.38 16.61 -3.96
CA ARG A 70 1.11 18.05 -3.81
C ARG A 70 -0.06 18.27 -2.87
N PHE A 71 0.14 19.14 -1.89
CA PHE A 71 -0.91 19.59 -0.98
C PHE A 71 -1.29 21.04 -1.30
N THR A 72 -2.56 21.37 -1.05
CA THR A 72 -3.10 22.73 -1.18
C THR A 72 -3.92 23.07 0.05
N GLY A 73 -3.70 24.25 0.62
CA GLY A 73 -4.29 24.69 1.89
C GLY A 73 -3.77 26.07 2.28
N GLY A 74 -4.35 26.71 3.29
CA GLY A 74 -3.89 28.03 3.76
C GLY A 74 -3.84 29.11 2.67
N GLY A 75 -4.74 29.03 1.68
CA GLY A 75 -4.81 29.98 0.55
C GLY A 75 -3.94 29.65 -0.67
N GLY A 76 -3.22 28.52 -0.70
CA GLY A 76 -2.43 28.16 -1.88
C GLY A 76 -1.75 26.78 -1.85
N PRO A 77 -0.82 26.50 -2.79
CA PRO A 77 -0.07 25.26 -2.81
C PRO A 77 0.96 25.23 -1.68
N ALA A 78 1.10 24.08 -1.03
CA ALA A 78 2.14 23.86 -0.03
C ALA A 78 3.50 23.68 -0.72
N ARG A 79 4.55 24.25 -0.12
CA ARG A 79 5.94 24.06 -0.53
C ARG A 79 6.53 22.87 0.20
N LEU A 80 7.17 21.97 -0.52
CA LEU A 80 7.97 20.90 0.08
C LEU A 80 9.20 21.51 0.77
N ALA A 81 9.32 21.31 2.08
CA ALA A 81 10.40 21.85 2.91
C ALA A 81 11.52 20.80 3.10
N ALA A 82 11.14 19.57 3.42
CA ALA A 82 12.05 18.46 3.61
C ALA A 82 11.38 17.15 3.20
N HIS A 83 12.17 16.15 2.82
CA HIS A 83 11.71 14.78 2.66
C HIS A 83 12.86 13.79 2.84
N ALA A 84 12.52 12.57 3.22
CA ALA A 84 13.42 11.44 3.23
C ALA A 84 12.63 10.15 3.09
N CYS A 85 13.19 9.18 2.37
CA CYS A 85 12.65 7.82 2.33
C CYS A 85 13.64 6.80 2.88
N ARG A 86 13.11 5.71 3.42
CA ARG A 86 13.89 4.56 3.89
C ARG A 86 13.16 3.25 3.59
N SER A 87 13.93 2.20 3.35
CA SER A 87 13.39 0.84 3.43
C SER A 87 13.33 0.39 4.89
N ALA A 88 12.23 -0.24 5.28
CA ALA A 88 12.00 -0.89 6.56
C ALA A 88 11.68 -2.38 6.32
N PRO A 89 12.69 -3.22 6.03
CA PRO A 89 12.48 -4.61 5.61
C PRO A 89 11.78 -5.47 6.66
N ALA A 90 11.97 -5.16 7.95
CA ALA A 90 11.29 -5.84 9.05
C ALA A 90 9.76 -5.60 9.04
N GLU A 91 9.32 -4.48 8.47
CA GLU A 91 7.91 -4.10 8.28
C GLU A 91 7.41 -4.44 6.87
N GLY A 92 8.30 -4.92 5.97
CA GLY A 92 8.01 -5.16 4.55
C GLY A 92 7.56 -3.90 3.82
N SER A 93 8.07 -2.73 4.23
CA SER A 93 7.60 -1.43 3.75
C SER A 93 8.73 -0.47 3.40
N TYR A 94 8.43 0.39 2.43
CA TYR A 94 9.17 1.58 2.09
C TYR A 94 8.43 2.78 2.69
N ILE A 95 9.11 3.51 3.57
CA ILE A 95 8.53 4.61 4.34
C ILE A 95 9.13 5.92 3.84
N CYS A 96 8.28 6.85 3.45
CA CYS A 96 8.65 8.20 3.06
C CYS A 96 8.01 9.22 3.99
N GLU A 97 8.82 10.12 4.51
CA GLU A 97 8.40 11.22 5.37
C GLU A 97 8.68 12.54 4.67
N ALA A 98 7.79 13.51 4.81
CA ALA A 98 7.95 14.83 4.22
C ALA A 98 7.28 15.94 5.03
N ASP A 99 7.94 17.08 5.07
CA ASP A 99 7.43 18.30 5.67
C ASP A 99 7.03 19.29 4.57
N TYR A 100 5.84 19.85 4.72
CA TYR A 100 5.28 20.85 3.82
C TYR A 100 4.96 22.13 4.59
N GLU A 101 5.12 23.27 3.92
CA GLU A 101 4.73 24.59 4.42
C GLU A 101 3.65 25.19 3.53
N PHE A 102 2.49 25.47 4.11
CA PHE A 102 1.40 26.19 3.46
C PHE A 102 1.65 27.71 3.52
N PRO A 103 1.08 28.49 2.58
CA PRO A 103 1.22 29.95 2.59
C PRO A 103 0.55 30.65 3.79
N GLY A 104 -0.40 29.98 4.42
CA GLY A 104 -1.14 30.44 5.59
C GLY A 104 -1.60 29.27 6.45
N GLU A 105 -2.26 29.57 7.56
CA GLU A 105 -2.81 28.53 8.44
C GLU A 105 -3.88 27.71 7.71
N VAL A 106 -3.84 26.40 7.93
CA VAL A 106 -4.84 25.47 7.42
C VAL A 106 -5.92 25.28 8.47
N ASP A 107 -7.15 25.62 8.11
CA ASP A 107 -8.33 25.29 8.90
C ASP A 107 -8.78 23.87 8.53
N LEU A 108 -8.87 22.98 9.52
CA LEU A 108 -9.18 21.55 9.34
C LEU A 108 -10.64 21.22 9.66
#